data_AF-A0A430FRB5-F1
#
_entry.id   AF-A0A430FRB5-F1
#
_cell.length_a   1.000
_cell.length_b   1.000
_cell.length_c   1.000
_cell.angle_alpha   90.00
_cell.angle_beta   90.00
_cell.angle_gamma   90.00
#
_symmetry.space_group_name_H-M   'P 1'
#
loop_
_entity.id
_entity.type
_entity.pdbx_description
1 polymer ?
#
loop_
_entity_poly.entity_id
_entity_poly.type
_entity_poly.pdbx_seq_one_letter_code
_entity_poly.pdbx_strand_id
1 'polypeptide(L)'
;MTDTPHGTAADLSYYERLGEQIDMDMTATEYPEPTDISDDPNPGARLKRLVYQKRVFERENKRQTRIIVDELRRRGTSWNAIGELMNISGEAVRKQYSQ
;
A
#
# COMPACT_ATOMS: atom_id res chain seq x y z
N MET A 1 37.43 -3.16 14.31
CA MET A 1 37.08 -3.87 13.06
C MET A 1 36.55 -5.24 13.44
N THR A 2 35.24 -5.43 13.34
CA THR A 2 34.58 -6.70 12.95
C THR A 2 33.11 -6.35 12.72
N ASP A 3 32.78 -6.09 11.45
CA ASP A 3 31.42 -6.07 10.94
C ASP A 3 30.75 -7.42 11.24
N THR A 4 29.57 -7.39 11.85
CA THR A 4 28.74 -8.59 12.00
C THR A 4 27.67 -8.55 10.92
N PRO A 5 27.56 -9.58 10.07
CA PRO A 5 26.65 -9.56 8.95
C PRO A 5 25.30 -10.22 9.33
N HIS A 6 24.26 -9.75 8.64
CA HIS A 6 22.99 -10.43 8.36
C HIS A 6 21.92 -10.51 9.45
N GLY A 7 20.75 -9.97 9.08
CA GLY A 7 19.48 -10.18 9.77
C GLY A 7 19.26 -11.66 10.03
N THR A 8 18.93 -11.95 11.28
CA THR A 8 18.72 -13.31 11.78
C THR A 8 17.58 -14.00 11.04
N ALA A 9 17.64 -15.31 10.83
CA ALA A 9 16.56 -16.12 10.26
C ALA A 9 15.19 -15.93 10.95
N ALA A 10 15.18 -15.40 12.17
CA ALA A 10 13.98 -14.97 12.90
C ALA A 10 13.18 -13.88 12.16
N ASP A 11 13.84 -12.95 11.45
CA ASP A 11 13.19 -11.87 10.71
C ASP A 11 12.44 -12.40 9.48
N LEU A 12 13.07 -13.28 8.69
CA LEU A 12 12.44 -13.91 7.53
C LEU A 12 11.22 -14.73 7.92
N SER A 13 11.35 -15.55 8.98
CA SER A 13 10.23 -16.35 9.50
C SER A 13 9.07 -15.50 10.03
N TYR A 14 9.33 -14.26 10.45
CA TYR A 14 8.31 -13.34 10.91
C TYR A 14 7.54 -12.77 9.71
N TYR A 15 8.23 -12.36 8.66
CA TYR A 15 7.58 -11.85 7.45
C TYR A 15 6.83 -12.93 6.67
N GLU A 16 7.31 -14.16 6.65
CA GLU A 16 6.59 -15.31 6.08
C GLU A 16 5.28 -15.56 6.84
N ARG A 17 5.33 -15.64 8.18
CA ARG A 17 4.13 -15.77 9.01
C ARG A 17 3.17 -14.60 8.88
N LEU A 18 3.69 -13.38 8.73
CA LEU A 18 2.88 -12.19 8.49
C LEU A 18 2.20 -12.24 7.12
N GLY A 19 2.89 -12.73 6.09
CA GLY A 19 2.34 -12.92 4.75
C GLY A 19 1.21 -13.96 4.73
N GLU A 20 1.42 -15.11 5.37
CA GLU A 20 0.40 -16.15 5.54
C GLU A 20 -0.83 -15.62 6.31
N GLN A 21 -0.60 -14.84 7.38
CA GLN A 21 -1.69 -14.28 8.16
C GLN A 21 -2.49 -13.24 7.37
N ILE A 22 -1.83 -12.39 6.58
CA ILE A 22 -2.53 -11.44 5.69
C ILE A 22 -3.32 -12.19 4.61
N ASP A 23 -2.78 -13.26 4.04
CA ASP A 23 -3.49 -14.09 3.05
C ASP A 23 -4.72 -14.79 3.65
N MET A 24 -4.58 -15.32 4.87
CA MET A 24 -5.70 -15.86 5.65
C MET A 24 -6.75 -14.80 5.95
N ASP A 25 -6.36 -13.58 6.35
CA ASP A 25 -7.30 -12.49 6.62
C ASP A 25 -8.00 -12.03 5.34
N MET A 26 -7.30 -11.96 4.20
CA MET A 26 -7.88 -11.62 2.90
C MET A 26 -8.86 -12.69 2.39
N THR A 27 -8.59 -13.97 2.68
CA THR A 27 -9.43 -15.10 2.24
C THR A 27 -10.57 -15.42 3.21
N ALA A 28 -10.41 -15.12 4.51
CA ALA A 28 -11.42 -15.31 5.55
C ALA A 28 -12.41 -14.14 5.64
N THR A 29 -12.06 -12.98 5.09
CA THR A 29 -13.03 -11.90 4.95
C THR A 29 -14.02 -12.30 3.86
N GLU A 30 -15.25 -12.67 4.27
CA GLU A 30 -16.44 -12.47 3.44
C GLU A 30 -16.51 -10.98 3.13
N TYR A 31 -15.70 -10.52 2.17
CA TYR A 31 -15.93 -9.24 1.54
C TYR A 31 -17.35 -9.33 1.01
N PRO A 32 -18.26 -8.42 1.41
CA PRO A 32 -19.59 -8.44 0.85
C PRO A 32 -19.42 -8.50 -0.66
N GLU A 33 -20.07 -9.48 -1.32
CA GLU A 33 -20.03 -9.56 -2.77
C GLU A 33 -20.29 -8.16 -3.31
N PRO A 34 -19.44 -7.65 -4.23
CA PRO A 34 -19.68 -6.35 -4.82
C PRO A 34 -21.12 -6.37 -5.31
N THR A 35 -21.99 -5.58 -4.66
CA THR A 35 -23.41 -5.55 -5.01
C THR A 35 -23.47 -5.30 -6.51
N ASP A 36 -24.14 -6.16 -7.28
CA ASP A 36 -24.29 -5.92 -8.70
C ASP A 36 -25.11 -4.63 -8.89
N ILE A 37 -24.39 -3.53 -9.15
CA ILE A 37 -24.92 -2.17 -9.32
C ILE A 37 -25.23 -1.86 -10.79
N SER A 38 -25.26 -2.86 -11.66
CA SER A 38 -25.61 -2.70 -13.07
C SER A 38 -27.03 -2.14 -13.27
N ASP A 39 -27.98 -2.51 -12.40
CA ASP A 39 -29.40 -2.12 -12.44
C ASP A 39 -29.80 -1.01 -11.43
N ASP A 40 -28.92 -0.05 -11.13
CA ASP A 40 -29.29 1.11 -10.29
C ASP A 40 -30.30 2.03 -11.02
N PRO A 41 -31.55 2.17 -10.54
CA PRO A 41 -32.59 2.94 -11.23
C PRO A 41 -32.31 4.45 -11.27
N ASN A 42 -31.28 4.94 -10.56
CA ASN A 42 -30.86 6.35 -10.58
C ASN A 42 -29.38 6.50 -11.00
N PRO A 43 -29.08 6.62 -12.30
CA PRO A 43 -27.70 6.72 -12.80
C PRO A 43 -26.95 7.95 -12.26
N GLY A 44 -27.65 9.03 -11.92
CA GLY A 44 -27.05 10.21 -11.28
C GLY A 44 -26.58 9.93 -9.85
N ALA A 45 -27.37 9.18 -9.06
CA ALA A 45 -26.99 8.75 -7.72
C ALA A 45 -25.83 7.73 -7.77
N ARG A 46 -25.82 6.83 -8.77
CA ARG A 46 -24.71 5.90 -9.04
C ARG A 46 -23.38 6.63 -9.27
N LEU A 47 -23.38 7.63 -10.17
CA LEU A 47 -22.18 8.43 -10.45
C LEU A 47 -21.66 9.15 -9.20
N LYS A 48 -22.56 9.73 -8.38
CA LYS A 48 -22.17 10.37 -7.12
C LYS A 48 -21.52 9.39 -6.15
N ARG A 49 -22.07 8.18 -6.01
CA ARG A 49 -21.50 7.11 -5.17
C ARG A 49 -20.11 6.67 -5.66
N LEU A 50 -19.95 6.43 -6.96
CA LEU A 50 -18.67 6.05 -7.55
C LEU A 50 -17.60 7.14 -7.38
N VAL A 51 -17.96 8.42 -7.59
CA VAL A 51 -17.05 9.55 -7.37
C VAL A 51 -16.65 9.64 -5.90
N TYR A 52 -17.59 9.42 -4.97
CA TYR A 52 -17.27 9.40 -3.54
C TYR A 52 -16.34 8.25 -3.19
N GLN A 53 -16.64 7.02 -3.62
CA GLN A 53 -15.80 5.84 -3.40
C GLN A 53 -14.39 6.03 -3.97
N LYS A 54 -14.27 6.55 -5.20
CA LYS A 54 -12.99 6.90 -5.81
C LYS A 54 -12.21 7.89 -4.95
N ARG A 55 -12.85 8.95 -4.44
CA ARG A 55 -12.19 9.95 -3.57
C ARG A 55 -11.74 9.35 -2.24
N VAL A 56 -12.49 8.41 -1.67
CA VAL A 56 -12.11 7.71 -0.45
C VAL A 56 -10.91 6.80 -0.72
N PHE A 57 -10.97 6.01 -1.78
CA PHE A 57 -9.86 5.15 -2.22
C PHE A 57 -8.58 5.94 -2.50
N GLU A 58 -8.66 7.05 -3.24
CA GLU A 58 -7.49 7.90 -3.53
C GLU A 58 -6.86 8.49 -2.27
N ARG A 59 -7.67 8.83 -1.26
CA ARG A 59 -7.15 9.31 0.03
C ARG A 59 -6.43 8.21 0.80
N GLU A 60 -7.03 7.03 0.88
CA GLU A 60 -6.44 5.91 1.61
C GLU A 60 -5.17 5.41 0.90
N ASN A 61 -5.20 5.30 -0.43
CA ASN A 61 -4.03 4.92 -1.22
C ASN A 61 -2.86 5.91 -1.01
N LYS A 62 -3.13 7.22 -1.02
CA LYS A 62 -2.10 8.23 -0.69
C LYS A 62 -1.54 8.07 0.73
N ARG A 63 -2.38 7.76 1.71
CA ARG A 63 -1.96 7.52 3.09
C ARG A 63 -1.08 6.29 3.20
N GLN A 64 -1.50 5.17 2.63
CA GLN A 64 -0.75 3.92 2.63
C GLN A 64 0.60 4.07 1.91
N THR A 65 0.61 4.73 0.75
CA THR A 65 1.84 5.01 0.01
C THR A 65 2.83 5.80 0.87
N ARG A 66 2.38 6.81 1.63
CA ARG A 66 3.25 7.55 2.54
C ARG A 66 3.83 6.64 3.63
N ILE A 67 3.01 5.81 4.27
CA ILE A 67 3.47 4.85 5.30
C ILE A 67 4.56 3.94 4.75
N ILE A 68 4.36 3.40 3.53
CA ILE A 68 5.34 2.53 2.87
C ILE A 68 6.64 3.28 2.58
N VAL A 69 6.56 4.50 2.03
CA VAL A 69 7.74 5.33 1.75
C VAL A 69 8.51 5.65 3.03
N ASP A 70 7.81 6.01 4.11
CA ASP A 70 8.41 6.31 5.41
C ASP A 70 9.12 5.09 6.00
N GLU A 71 8.51 3.91 5.92
CA GLU A 71 9.10 2.66 6.38
C GLU A 71 10.33 2.27 5.54
N LEU A 72 10.27 2.41 4.22
CA LEU A 72 11.43 2.20 3.33
C LEU A 72 12.57 3.16 3.66
N ARG A 73 12.24 4.43 3.93
CA ARG A 73 13.22 5.45 4.36
C ARG A 73 13.83 5.13 5.72
N ARG A 74 13.01 4.68 6.68
CA ARG A 74 13.46 4.23 8.00
C ARG A 74 14.45 3.06 7.89
N ARG A 75 14.25 2.16 6.94
CA ARG A 75 15.16 1.04 6.62
C ARG A 75 16.42 1.45 5.85
N GLY A 76 16.58 2.74 5.52
CA GLY A 76 17.76 3.26 4.83
C GLY A 76 17.68 3.23 3.30
N THR A 77 16.53 2.88 2.72
CA THR A 77 16.34 2.85 1.26
C THR A 77 16.53 4.24 0.67
N SER A 78 17.29 4.35 -0.43
CA SER A 78 17.55 5.64 -1.09
C SER A 78 16.30 6.15 -1.82
N TRP A 79 16.19 7.46 -2.01
CA TRP A 79 15.09 8.05 -2.78
C TRP A 79 15.02 7.53 -4.22
N ASN A 80 16.16 7.21 -4.83
CA ASN A 80 16.22 6.65 -6.18
C ASN A 80 15.64 5.24 -6.23
N ALA A 81 15.99 4.37 -5.28
CA ALA A 81 15.46 3.02 -5.21
C ALA A 81 13.94 3.00 -4.94
N ILE A 82 13.44 3.93 -4.11
CA ILE A 82 11.98 4.09 -3.91
C ILE A 82 11.32 4.59 -5.21
N GLY A 83 11.97 5.51 -5.93
CA GLY A 83 11.51 5.99 -7.23
C GLY A 83 11.38 4.87 -8.26
N GLU A 84 12.38 3.99 -8.35
CA GLU A 84 12.36 2.82 -9.23
C GLU A 84 11.17 1.90 -8.92
N LEU A 85 10.89 1.60 -7.64
CA LEU A 85 9.72 0.81 -7.22
C LEU A 85 8.39 1.47 -7.61
N MET A 86 8.34 2.79 -7.59
CA MET A 86 7.14 3.58 -7.92
C MET A 86 7.06 3.99 -9.40
N ASN A 87 8.04 3.58 -10.21
CA ASN A 87 8.20 3.98 -11.62
C ASN A 87 8.18 5.51 -11.82
N ILE A 88 8.84 6.25 -10.93
CA ILE A 88 9.03 7.71 -11.00
C ILE A 88 10.47 8.07 -10.60
N SER A 89 10.90 9.32 -10.85
CA SER A 89 12.24 9.72 -10.43
C SER A 89 12.37 9.79 -8.91
N GLY A 90 13.54 9.45 -8.38
CA GLY A 90 13.81 9.57 -6.95
C GLY A 90 13.69 11.00 -6.43
N GLU A 91 13.99 11.99 -7.27
CA GLU A 91 13.74 13.40 -6.97
C GLU A 91 12.25 13.69 -6.79
N ALA A 92 11.38 13.14 -7.64
CA ALA A 92 9.92 13.29 -7.51
C ALA A 92 9.42 12.67 -6.20
N VAL A 93 9.90 11.48 -5.84
CA VAL A 93 9.60 10.86 -4.54
C VAL A 93 10.04 11.77 -3.40
N ARG A 94 11.31 12.21 -3.40
CA ARG A 94 11.84 13.09 -2.36
C ARG A 94 11.00 14.35 -2.24
N LYS A 95 10.68 15.02 -3.35
CA LYS A 95 9.89 16.25 -3.34
C LYS A 95 8.51 16.04 -2.71
N GLN A 96 7.90 14.88 -2.95
CA GLN A 96 6.55 14.57 -2.49
C GLN A 96 6.47 14.04 -1.05
N TYR A 97 7.51 13.34 -0.58
CA TYR A 97 7.47 12.58 0.68
C TYR A 97 8.60 12.91 1.67
N SER A 98 9.41 13.95 1.44
CA SER A 98 10.45 14.37 2.41
C SER A 98 9.99 15.35 3.48
N GLN A 99 8.70 15.73 3.48
CA GLN A 99 8.09 16.67 4.42
C GLN A 99 7.46 15.97 5.61
#